data_AF-A0A841Q1T0-F1
#
_entry.id   AF-A0A841Q1T0-F1
#
_cell.length_a   1.000
_cell.length_b   1.000
_cell.length_c   1.000
_cell.angle_alpha   90.00
_cell.angle_beta   90.00
_cell.angle_gamma   90.00
#
_symmetry.space_group_name_H-M   'P 1'
#
loop_
_entity.id
_entity.type
_entity.pdbx_description
1 polymer ?
#
loop_
_entity_poly.entity_id
_entity_poly.type
_entity_poly.pdbx_seq_one_letter_code
_entity_poly.pdbx_strand_id
1 'polypeptide(L)' 'MDKNALILEVLKDMEPRIRLGLKATPPQEREDLRQDISTRLIKITNEMEPISFWTFKKRLEEDIKNKKI' A
#
# COMPACT_ATOMS: atom_id res chain seq x y z
N MET A 1 6.00 -12.37 -11.51
CA MET A 1 6.59 -11.08 -11.14
C MET A 1 7.43 -11.30 -9.90
N ASP A 2 8.65 -10.79 -9.84
CA ASP A 2 9.49 -10.89 -8.63
C ASP A 2 8.82 -10.13 -7.48
N LYS A 3 8.72 -10.76 -6.30
CA LYS A 3 8.14 -10.12 -5.10
C LYS A 3 8.87 -8.84 -4.73
N ASN A 4 10.19 -8.82 -4.91
CA ASN A 4 10.99 -7.62 -4.64
C ASN A 4 10.65 -6.48 -5.60
N ALA A 5 10.39 -6.79 -6.88
CA ALA A 5 9.97 -5.79 -7.86
C ALA A 5 8.61 -5.17 -7.48
N LEU A 6 7.65 -5.98 -7.03
CA LEU A 6 6.34 -5.50 -6.56
C LEU A 6 6.47 -4.61 -5.31
N ILE A 7 7.31 -4.99 -4.35
CA ILE A 7 7.57 -4.18 -3.15
C ILE A 7 8.14 -2.81 -3.54
N LEU A 8 9.13 -2.79 -4.44
CA LEU A 8 9.73 -1.54 -4.92
C LEU A 8 8.72 -0.66 -5.66
N GLU A 9 7.85 -1.25 -6.46
CA GLU A 9 6.76 -0.55 -7.15
C GLU A 9 5.79 0.10 -6.15
N VAL A 10 5.31 -0.66 -5.16
CA VAL A 10 4.42 -0.14 -4.11
C VAL A 10 5.07 0.99 -3.32
N LEU A 11 6.35 0.85 -2.92
CA LEU A 11 7.07 1.90 -2.21
C LEU A 11 7.19 3.18 -3.05
N LYS A 12 7.51 3.03 -4.34
CA LYS A 12 7.63 4.16 -5.27
C LYS A 12 6.29 4.89 -5.46
N ASP A 13 5.20 4.15 -5.58
CA ASP A 13 3.86 4.71 -5.77
C ASP A 13 3.32 5.37 -4.50
N MET A 14 3.72 4.87 -3.32
CA MET A 14 3.30 5.40 -2.03
C MET A 14 4.13 6.61 -1.56
N GLU A 15 5.37 6.76 -2.01
CA GLU A 15 6.30 7.82 -1.61
C GLU A 15 5.69 9.25 -1.66
N PRO A 16 4.93 9.67 -2.70
CA PRO A 16 4.29 10.98 -2.71
C PRO A 16 3.30 11.17 -1.56
N ARG A 17 2.54 10.13 -1.20
CA ARG A 17 1.56 10.17 -0.11
C ARG A 17 2.24 10.20 1.25
N ILE A 18 3.29 9.39 1.43
CA ILE A 18 4.10 9.36 2.65
C ILE A 18 4.70 10.75 2.90
N ARG A 19 5.34 11.33 1.89
CA ARG A 19 5.92 12.67 1.99
C ARG A 19 4.91 13.76 2.31
N LEU A 20 3.69 13.68 1.78
CA LEU A 20 2.62 14.61 2.14
C LEU A 20 2.19 14.43 3.60
N GLY A 21 2.05 13.18 4.06
CA GLY A 21 1.71 12.88 5.46
C GLY A 21 2.77 13.35 6.45
N LEU A 22 4.05 13.17 6.14
CA LEU A 22 5.17 13.57 6.99
C LEU A 22 5.29 15.08 7.22
N LYS A 23 4.65 15.91 6.37
CA LYS A 23 4.63 17.38 6.59
C LYS A 23 3.93 17.77 7.89
N ALA A 24 2.94 16.98 8.32
CA ALA A 24 2.23 17.21 9.58
C ALA A 24 3.03 16.74 10.82
N THR A 25 4.10 15.96 10.61
CA THR A 25 4.93 15.39 11.68
C THR A 25 6.09 16.34 12.04
N PRO A 26 6.45 16.45 13.33
CA PRO A 26 7.63 17.20 13.77
C PRO A 26 8.91 16.72 13.07
N PRO A 27 9.83 17.62 12.67
CA PRO A 27 11.03 17.25 11.90
C PRO A 27 11.85 16.11 12.49
N GLN A 28 11.99 16.07 13.81
CA GLN A 28 12.74 15.05 14.55
C GLN A 28 12.14 13.64 14.47
N GLU A 29 10.84 13.51 14.22
CA GLU A 29 10.13 12.22 14.17
C GLU A 29 9.90 11.73 12.73
N ARG A 30 10.25 12.55 11.72
CA ARG A 30 9.91 12.26 10.32
C ARG A 30 10.61 11.02 9.77
N GLU A 31 11.89 10.83 10.06
CA GLU A 31 12.63 9.68 9.52
C GLU A 31 12.17 8.38 10.17
N ASP A 32 11.96 8.39 11.49
CA ASP A 32 11.43 7.24 12.22
C ASP A 32 10.05 6.84 11.68
N LEU A 33 9.15 7.81 11.51
CA LEU A 33 7.82 7.56 10.97
C LEU A 33 7.88 7.08 9.51
N ARG A 34 8.81 7.63 8.69
CA ARG A 34 9.02 7.17 7.31
C ARG A 34 9.46 5.72 7.26
N GLN A 35 10.36 5.31 8.15
CA GLN A 35 10.84 3.93 8.25
C GLN A 35 9.75 2.98 8.74
N ASP A 36 8.96 3.37 9.74
CA ASP A 36 7.84 2.56 10.22
C ASP A 36 6.80 2.33 9.11
N ILE A 37 6.39 3.39 8.41
CA ILE A 37 5.45 3.27 7.28
C ILE A 37 6.03 2.35 6.19
N SER A 38 7.30 2.53 5.83
CA SER A 38 7.95 1.71 4.80
C SER A 38 8.01 0.23 5.21
N THR A 39 8.32 -0.05 6.48
CA THR A 39 8.37 -1.41 7.03
C THR A 39 6.99 -2.08 6.98
N ARG A 40 5.94 -1.34 7.32
CA ARG A 40 4.55 -1.83 7.24
C ARG A 40 4.13 -2.12 5.81
N LEU A 41 4.50 -1.27 4.85
CA LEU A 41 4.23 -1.50 3.44
C LEU A 41 4.93 -2.76 2.93
N ILE A 42 6.22 -2.93 3.23
CA ILE A 42 6.98 -4.14 2.86
C ILE A 42 6.30 -5.39 3.43
N LYS A 43 5.93 -5.37 4.71
CA LYS A 43 5.27 -6.49 5.38
C LYS A 43 3.96 -6.86 4.68
N ILE A 44 3.07 -5.89 4.49
CA ILE A 44 1.76 -6.13 3.88
C ILE A 44 1.92 -6.59 2.43
N THR A 45 2.77 -5.96 1.63
CA THR A 45 3.00 -6.37 0.24
C THR A 45 3.58 -7.79 0.15
N ASN A 46 4.40 -8.21 1.11
CA ASN A 46 4.93 -9.57 1.13
C ASN A 46 3.89 -10.63 1.55
N GLU A 47 2.97 -10.25 2.46
CA GLU A 47 1.85 -11.07 2.93
C GLU A 47 0.65 -11.08 1.96
N MET A 48 0.57 -10.12 1.04
CA MET A 48 -0.48 -10.06 0.04
C MET A 48 -0.43 -11.26 -0.91
N GLU A 49 -1.53 -11.99 -0.96
CA GLU A 49 -1.72 -13.00 -1.99
C GLU A 49 -1.96 -12.33 -3.36
N PRO A 50 -1.21 -12.72 -4.40
CA PRO A 50 -1.50 -12.28 -5.76
C PRO A 50 -2.86 -12.85 -6.17
N ILE A 51 -3.86 -11.97 -6.30
CA ILE A 51 -5.17 -12.37 -6.77
C ILE A 51 -5.20 -12.39 -8.30
N SER A 52 -5.86 -13.39 -8.87
CA SER A 52 -6.13 -13.41 -10.30
C SER A 52 -7.06 -12.26 -10.69
N PHE A 53 -7.00 -11.83 -11.95
CA PHE A 53 -7.90 -10.81 -12.48
C PHE A 53 -9.39 -11.17 -12.25
N TRP A 54 -9.77 -12.44 -12.42
CA TRP A 54 -11.14 -12.89 -12.20
C TRP A 54 -11.55 -12.84 -10.73
N THR A 55 -10.64 -13.18 -9.83
CA THR A 55 -10.85 -13.05 -8.38
C THR A 55 -11.02 -11.58 -7.99
N PHE A 56 -10.21 -10.70 -8.56
CA PHE A 56 -10.33 -9.26 -8.39
C PHE A 56 -11.68 -8.74 -8.89
N LYS A 57 -12.06 -9.07 -10.13
CA LYS A 57 -13.33 -8.66 -10.73
C LYS A 57 -14.52 -9.08 -9.88
N LYS A 58 -14.55 -10.35 -9.44
CA LYS A 58 -15.63 -10.87 -8.62
C LYS A 58 -15.75 -10.12 -7.28
N ARG A 59 -14.63 -9.89 -6.59
CA ARG A 59 -14.62 -9.12 -5.33
C ARG A 59 -15.08 -7.68 -5.55
N LEU A 60 -14.64 -7.05 -6.64
CA LEU A 60 -15.05 -5.70 -6.99
C LEU A 60 -16.55 -5.60 -7.28
N GLU A 61 -17.11 -6.56 -8.03
CA GLU A 61 -18.55 -6.65 -8.30
C GLU A 61 -19.36 -6.87 -7.01
N GLU A 62 -18.87 -7.70 -6.10
CA GLU A 62 -19.48 -7.94 -4.78
C GLU A 62 -19.46 -6.66 -3.91
N ASP A 63 -18.34 -5.93 -3.87
CA ASP A 63 -18.21 -4.68 -3.12
C ASP A 63 -19.14 -3.58 -3.65
N ILE A 64 -19.26 -3.45 -4.98
CA ILE A 64 -20.19 -2.50 -5.62
C ILE A 64 -21.64 -2.87 -5.26
N LYS A 65 -21.99 -4.16 -5.30
CA LYS A 65 -23.33 -4.64 -4.98
C LYS A 65 -23.69 -4.44 -3.50
N ASN A 66 -22.72 -4.59 -2.61
CA ASN A 66 -22.89 -4.41 -1.16
C ASN A 66 -22.96 -2.93 -0.75
N LYS A 67 -22.34 -2.03 -1.51
CA LYS A 67 -22.34 -0.59 -1.21
C LYS A 67 -23.63 0.16 -1.53
N LYS A 68 -24.69 -0.49 -2.06
CA LYS A 68 -26.03 0.07 -2.35
C LYS A 68 -26.02 1.61 -2.46
N ILE A 69 -25.43 2.11 -3.55
CA ILE A 69 -25.79 3.42 -4.09
C ILE A 69 -26.93 3.18 -5.07
#